data_AF-A0A523QX55-F1
#
_entry.id   AF-A0A523QX55-F1
#
_cell.length_a   1.000
_cell.length_b   1.000
_cell.length_c   1.000
_cell.angle_alpha   90.00
_cell.angle_beta   90.00
_cell.angle_gamma   90.00
#
_symmetry.space_group_name_H-M   'P 1'
#
loop_
_entity.id
_entity.type
_entity.pdbx_description
1 polymer ?
#
loop_
_entity_poly.entity_id
_entity_poly.type
_entity_poly.pdbx_seq_one_letter_code
_entity_poly.pdbx_strand_id
1 'polypeptide(L)'
;MKRIIFIVLILLFSIHLTSDEMKKHPGWAIVTSAVLPGGGQFYAESYVRGIFFSTLQISLISLTVYEKVQERDYWKLYNENHEQDTWHKFNKHKSRVRNLLWWDAGIWFLSCADAFADAHFYGFNDVEGFSLQLEQKAEGMQIGVIFKF
;
A
#
# COMPACT_ATOMS: atom_id res chain seq x y z
N MET A 1 -3.32 9.38 26.40
CA MET A 1 -3.71 10.58 25.62
C MET A 1 -2.59 11.10 24.73
N LYS A 2 -1.39 11.42 25.24
CA LYS A 2 -0.25 11.93 24.43
C LYS A 2 0.18 11.03 23.24
N ARG A 3 0.09 9.70 23.39
CA ARG A 3 0.40 8.73 22.30
C ARG A 3 -0.62 8.74 21.15
N ILE A 4 -1.89 8.98 21.46
CA ILE A 4 -2.97 9.05 20.46
C ILE A 4 -2.84 10.35 19.66
N ILE A 5 -2.51 11.46 20.35
CA ILE A 5 -2.26 12.76 19.71
C ILE A 5 -1.09 12.69 18.72
N PHE A 6 -0.03 11.96 19.07
CA PHE A 6 1.12 11.77 18.18
C PHE A 6 0.78 10.97 16.92
N ILE A 7 -0.05 9.93 17.05
CA ILE A 7 -0.54 9.13 15.91
C ILE A 7 -1.47 9.97 15.01
N VAL A 8 -2.33 10.80 15.60
CA VAL A 8 -3.22 11.70 14.86
C VAL A 8 -2.41 12.78 14.13
N LEU A 9 -1.34 13.32 14.73
CA LEU A 9 -0.46 14.29 14.07
C LEU A 9 0.33 13.67 12.90
N ILE A 10 0.81 12.43 13.03
CA ILE A 10 1.46 11.71 11.94
C ILE A 10 0.47 11.44 10.79
N LEU A 11 -0.77 11.07 11.12
CA LEU A 11 -1.84 10.89 10.14
C LEU A 11 -2.17 12.19 9.42
N LEU A 12 -2.26 13.32 10.15
CA LEU A 12 -2.55 14.64 9.56
C LEU A 12 -1.39 15.17 8.71
N PHE A 13 -0.13 14.93 9.12
CA PHE A 13 1.05 15.34 8.35
C PHE A 13 1.20 14.56 7.04
N SER A 14 0.76 13.29 7.03
CA SER A 14 0.79 12.44 5.84
C SER A 14 -0.17 12.92 4.74
N ILE A 15 -1.23 13.67 5.09
CA ILE A 15 -2.22 14.20 4.14
C ILE A 15 -1.63 15.36 3.29
N HIS A 16 -0.62 16.07 3.79
CA HIS A 16 -0.07 17.25 3.10
C HIS A 16 1.01 16.96 2.05
N LEU A 17 1.37 15.69 1.82
CA LEU A 17 2.46 15.28 0.92
C LEU A 17 1.98 14.80 -0.46
N THR A 18 0.90 15.38 -0.99
CA THR A 18 0.40 15.05 -2.34
C THR A 18 0.33 16.30 -3.19
N SER A 19 1.25 16.42 -4.15
CA SER A 19 1.02 16.86 -5.54
C SER A 19 2.32 17.38 -6.16
N ASP A 20 3.03 16.54 -6.92
CA ASP A 20 3.78 17.04 -8.06
C ASP A 20 3.80 15.98 -9.15
N GLU A 21 3.26 16.32 -10.32
CA GLU A 21 2.86 15.38 -11.36
C GLU A 21 4.04 14.87 -12.19
N MET A 22 4.35 13.58 -12.05
CA MET A 22 5.17 12.88 -13.05
C MET A 22 4.30 11.89 -13.83
N LYS A 23 4.21 12.11 -15.15
CA LYS A 23 3.62 11.16 -16.12
C LYS A 23 4.29 9.78 -15.97
N LYS A 24 3.61 8.83 -15.34
CA LYS A 24 4.19 7.51 -14.99
C LYS A 24 3.65 6.38 -15.84
N HIS A 25 4.55 5.47 -16.21
CA HIS A 25 4.26 4.34 -17.08
C HIS A 25 3.70 3.16 -16.23
N PRO A 26 2.47 2.67 -16.49
CA PRO A 26 1.76 1.71 -15.63
C PRO A 26 2.53 0.42 -15.35
N GLY A 27 3.33 -0.04 -16.32
CA GLY A 27 4.11 -1.27 -16.19
C GLY A 27 5.17 -1.24 -15.10
N TRP A 28 5.80 -0.08 -14.84
CA TRP A 28 6.84 0.04 -13.82
C TRP A 28 6.26 0.09 -12.39
N ALA A 29 5.02 0.56 -12.22
CA ALA A 29 4.30 0.52 -10.93
C ALA A 29 4.08 -0.93 -10.46
N ILE A 30 3.70 -1.80 -11.39
CA ILE A 30 3.44 -3.22 -11.11
C ILE A 30 4.75 -3.94 -10.75
N VAL A 31 5.82 -3.70 -11.52
CA VAL A 31 7.13 -4.32 -11.28
C VAL A 31 7.72 -3.86 -9.94
N THR A 32 7.60 -2.58 -9.59
CA THR A 32 8.08 -2.06 -8.30
C THR A 32 7.25 -2.54 -7.11
N SER A 33 5.92 -2.69 -7.26
CA SER A 33 5.06 -3.36 -6.26
C SER A 33 5.38 -4.85 -6.07
N ALA A 34 5.87 -5.52 -7.11
CA ALA A 34 6.22 -6.94 -7.04
C ALA A 34 7.54 -7.17 -6.30
N VAL A 35 8.48 -6.21 -6.37
CA VAL A 35 9.82 -6.35 -5.78
C VAL A 35 9.87 -5.84 -4.34
N LEU A 36 9.13 -4.78 -4.01
CA LEU A 36 9.12 -4.16 -2.68
C LEU A 36 7.70 -4.10 -2.11
N PRO A 37 7.51 -4.45 -0.82
CA PRO A 37 6.21 -4.34 -0.16
C PRO A 37 5.69 -2.89 -0.23
N GLY A 38 4.60 -2.65 -0.96
CA GLY A 38 4.03 -1.32 -1.22
C GLY A 38 4.77 -0.46 -2.26
N GLY A 39 5.75 -1.01 -3.00
CA GLY A 39 6.61 -0.28 -3.92
C GLY A 39 5.89 0.43 -5.07
N GLY A 40 4.81 -0.14 -5.60
CA GLY A 40 4.04 0.48 -6.69
C GLY A 40 3.11 1.59 -6.23
N GLN A 41 2.77 1.64 -4.94
CA GLN A 41 2.00 2.75 -4.35
C GLN A 41 2.90 3.97 -4.11
N PHE A 42 4.16 3.76 -3.73
CA PHE A 42 5.19 4.82 -3.77
C PHE A 42 5.50 5.27 -5.20
N TYR A 43 5.53 4.34 -6.15
CA TYR A 43 5.66 4.69 -7.56
C TYR A 43 4.45 5.50 -8.03
N ALA A 44 3.22 5.18 -7.62
CA ALA A 44 2.03 5.95 -7.97
C ALA A 44 1.89 7.30 -7.22
N GLU A 45 2.92 7.78 -6.50
CA GLU A 45 2.90 9.03 -5.70
C GLU A 45 1.82 9.07 -4.60
N SER A 46 1.14 7.94 -4.38
CA SER A 46 0.15 7.77 -3.33
C SER A 46 0.85 7.37 -2.03
N TYR A 47 1.66 8.27 -1.48
CA TYR A 47 2.51 8.00 -0.30
C TYR A 47 1.71 7.49 0.91
N VAL A 48 0.49 8.00 1.12
CA VAL A 48 -0.39 7.55 2.20
C VAL A 48 -0.78 6.08 2.01
N ARG A 49 -1.18 5.69 0.79
CA ARG A 49 -1.51 4.30 0.48
C ARG A 49 -0.28 3.41 0.53
N GLY A 50 0.87 3.91 0.05
CA GLY A 50 2.16 3.24 0.14
C GLY A 50 2.55 2.92 1.57
N ILE A 51 2.53 3.92 2.47
CA ILE A 51 2.80 3.73 3.89
C ILE A 51 1.82 2.73 4.51
N PHE A 52 0.53 2.83 4.20
CA PHE A 52 -0.49 1.91 4.70
C PHE A 52 -0.20 0.47 4.30
N PHE A 53 -0.05 0.20 2.99
CA PHE A 53 0.20 -1.14 2.48
C PHE A 53 1.54 -1.70 2.92
N SER A 54 2.61 -0.88 2.93
CA SER A 54 3.92 -1.31 3.43
C SER A 54 3.89 -1.64 4.91
N THR A 55 3.25 -0.81 5.75
CA THR A 55 3.14 -1.09 7.19
C THR A 55 2.39 -2.41 7.43
N LEU A 56 1.33 -2.65 6.67
CA LEU A 56 0.50 -3.82 6.80
C LEU A 56 1.22 -5.10 6.34
N GLN A 57 1.91 -5.05 5.19
CA GLN A 57 2.73 -6.16 4.70
C GLN A 57 3.94 -6.43 5.61
N ILE A 58 4.67 -5.41 6.05
CA ILE A 58 5.79 -5.56 6.99
C ILE A 58 5.31 -6.23 8.30
N SER A 59 4.14 -5.85 8.79
CA SER A 59 3.55 -6.45 9.99
C SER A 59 3.25 -7.95 9.79
N LEU A 60 2.65 -8.31 8.66
CA LEU A 60 2.34 -9.70 8.32
C LEU A 60 3.58 -10.55 8.10
N ILE A 61 4.58 -10.03 7.38
CA ILE A 61 5.88 -10.67 7.19
C ILE A 61 6.55 -10.89 8.55
N SER A 62 6.54 -9.88 9.44
CA SER A 62 7.15 -10.00 10.77
C SER A 62 6.50 -11.10 11.61
N LEU A 63 5.17 -11.17 11.62
CA LEU A 63 4.42 -12.24 12.28
C LEU A 63 4.69 -13.61 11.64
N THR A 64 4.81 -13.66 10.32
CA THR A 64 5.11 -14.89 9.58
C THR A 64 6.49 -15.41 9.94
N VAL A 65 7.51 -14.54 10.00
CA VAL A 65 8.87 -14.88 10.41
C VAL A 65 8.87 -15.39 11.86
N TYR A 66 8.17 -14.72 12.77
CA TYR A 66 8.04 -15.16 14.16
C TYR A 66 7.44 -16.57 14.26
N GLU A 67 6.29 -16.80 13.61
CA GLU A 67 5.63 -18.11 13.60
C GLU A 67 6.49 -19.18 12.90
N LYS A 68 7.30 -18.80 11.89
CA LYS A 68 8.21 -19.70 11.18
C LYS A 68 9.39 -20.14 12.04
N VAL A 69 9.93 -19.26 12.86
CA VAL A 69 10.97 -19.60 13.85
C VAL A 69 10.42 -20.63 14.84
N GLN A 70 9.22 -20.38 15.37
CA GLN A 70 8.57 -21.32 16.29
C GLN A 70 8.26 -22.68 15.64
N GLU A 71 7.75 -22.68 14.41
CA GLU A 71 7.57 -23.92 13.62
C GLU A 71 8.86 -24.74 13.57
N ARG A 72 9.99 -24.08 13.25
CA ARG A 72 11.29 -24.75 13.16
C ARG A 72 11.76 -25.32 14.50
N ASP A 73 11.57 -24.58 15.58
CA ASP A 73 12.04 -25.00 16.91
C ASP A 73 11.21 -26.19 17.43
N TYR A 74 9.89 -26.19 17.23
CA TYR A 74 9.04 -27.35 17.55
C TYR A 74 9.29 -28.55 16.63
N TRP A 75 9.66 -28.32 15.36
CA TRP A 75 10.08 -29.41 14.48
C TRP A 75 11.34 -30.13 14.99
N LYS A 76 12.33 -29.37 15.48
CA LYS A 76 13.54 -29.94 16.07
C LYS A 76 13.22 -30.75 17.33
N LEU A 77 12.46 -30.17 18.25
CA LEU A 77 12.05 -30.86 19.49
C LEU A 77 11.27 -32.14 19.20
N TYR A 78 10.42 -32.15 18.17
CA TYR A 78 9.69 -33.34 17.77
C TYR A 78 10.61 -34.43 17.22
N ASN A 79 11.62 -34.05 16.43
CA ASN A 79 12.60 -35.01 15.91
C ASN A 79 13.51 -35.59 16.99
N GLU A 80 13.70 -34.88 18.10
CA GLU A 80 14.52 -35.35 19.24
C GLU A 80 13.72 -36.25 20.18
N ASN A 81 12.49 -35.84 20.54
CA ASN A 81 11.72 -36.47 21.62
C ASN A 81 10.56 -37.35 21.12
N HIS A 82 10.15 -37.22 19.86
CA HIS A 82 8.99 -37.88 19.25
C HIS A 82 7.67 -37.73 20.04
N GLU A 83 7.56 -36.68 20.85
CA GLU A 83 6.38 -36.42 21.66
C GLU A 83 5.21 -35.87 20.83
N GLN A 84 4.01 -36.37 21.13
CA GLN A 84 2.79 -36.00 20.40
C GLN A 84 2.38 -34.53 20.62
N ASP A 85 2.61 -33.97 21.82
CA ASP A 85 2.33 -32.55 22.09
C ASP A 85 3.18 -31.62 21.21
N THR A 86 4.45 -31.97 21.02
CA THR A 86 5.38 -31.22 20.16
C THR A 86 4.94 -31.25 18.69
N TRP A 87 4.45 -32.39 18.21
CA TRP A 87 3.84 -32.51 16.87
C TRP A 87 2.62 -31.62 16.71
N HIS A 88 1.75 -31.54 17.72
CA HIS A 88 0.57 -30.68 17.69
C HIS A 88 0.97 -29.19 17.62
N LYS A 89 1.94 -28.76 18.43
CA LYS A 89 2.47 -27.39 18.43
C LYS A 89 3.12 -27.04 17.08
N PHE A 90 3.94 -27.93 16.53
CA PHE A 90 4.51 -27.78 15.19
C PHE A 90 3.42 -27.53 14.13
N ASN A 91 2.40 -28.39 14.07
CA ASN A 91 1.33 -28.24 13.09
C ASN A 91 0.51 -26.97 13.28
N LYS A 92 0.32 -26.52 14.52
CA LYS A 92 -0.34 -25.26 14.83
C LYS A 92 0.44 -24.07 14.24
N HIS A 93 1.74 -23.99 14.51
CA HIS A 93 2.60 -22.92 13.98
C HIS A 93 2.69 -22.98 12.44
N LYS A 94 2.85 -24.18 11.87
CA LYS A 94 2.83 -24.40 10.41
C LYS A 94 1.53 -23.91 9.76
N SER A 95 0.38 -24.19 10.37
CA SER A 95 -0.92 -23.72 9.86
C SER A 95 -1.05 -22.20 9.95
N ARG A 96 -0.51 -21.58 11.00
CA ARG A 96 -0.49 -20.12 11.17
C ARG A 96 0.37 -19.44 10.11
N VAL A 97 1.58 -19.95 9.86
CA VAL A 97 2.46 -19.48 8.78
C VAL A 97 1.71 -19.49 7.44
N ARG A 98 1.07 -20.62 7.09
CA ARG A 98 0.32 -20.71 5.84
C ARG A 98 -0.84 -19.72 5.77
N ASN A 99 -1.57 -19.53 6.86
CA ASN A 99 -2.66 -18.56 6.91
C ASN A 99 -2.15 -17.13 6.76
N LEU A 100 -1.06 -16.76 7.44
CA LEU A 100 -0.44 -15.45 7.32
C LEU A 100 0.06 -15.18 5.90
N LEU A 101 0.71 -16.15 5.27
CA LEU A 101 1.14 -16.05 3.86
C LEU A 101 -0.05 -15.87 2.91
N TRP A 102 -1.18 -16.53 3.18
CA TRP A 102 -2.38 -16.37 2.36
C TRP A 102 -2.97 -14.97 2.47
N TRP A 103 -3.03 -14.42 3.69
CA TRP A 103 -3.46 -13.03 3.90
C TRP A 103 -2.49 -12.04 3.26
N ASP A 104 -1.19 -12.22 3.44
CA ASP A 104 -0.15 -11.37 2.86
C ASP A 104 -0.24 -11.34 1.33
N ALA A 105 -0.39 -12.51 0.69
CA ALA A 105 -0.60 -12.63 -0.75
C ALA A 105 -1.89 -11.92 -1.22
N GLY A 106 -2.99 -12.04 -0.47
CA GLY A 106 -4.25 -11.37 -0.79
C GLY A 106 -4.14 -9.84 -0.72
N ILE A 107 -3.45 -9.33 0.29
CA ILE A 107 -3.19 -7.89 0.44
C ILE A 107 -2.25 -7.38 -0.64
N TRP A 108 -1.20 -8.13 -0.95
CA TRP A 108 -0.30 -7.80 -2.05
C TRP A 108 -1.05 -7.70 -3.38
N PHE A 109 -1.89 -8.70 -3.69
CA PHE A 109 -2.71 -8.69 -4.88
C PHE A 109 -3.68 -7.50 -4.92
N LEU A 110 -4.36 -7.20 -3.80
CA LEU A 110 -5.26 -6.05 -3.71
C LEU A 110 -4.53 -4.73 -3.92
N SER A 111 -3.34 -4.58 -3.33
CA SER A 111 -2.48 -3.40 -3.50
C SER A 111 -2.05 -3.20 -4.95
N CYS A 112 -1.73 -4.29 -5.65
CA CYS A 112 -1.43 -4.28 -7.09
C CYS A 112 -2.66 -3.94 -7.93
N ALA A 113 -3.83 -4.50 -7.61
CA ALA A 113 -5.08 -4.22 -8.34
C ALA A 113 -5.51 -2.77 -8.18
N ASP A 114 -5.42 -2.21 -6.96
CA ASP A 114 -5.68 -0.79 -6.67
C ASP A 114 -4.76 0.12 -7.47
N ALA A 115 -3.45 -0.13 -7.44
CA ALA A 115 -2.47 0.65 -8.21
C ALA A 115 -2.68 0.52 -9.73
N PHE A 116 -3.08 -0.66 -10.21
CA PHE A 116 -3.40 -0.88 -11.62
C PHE A 116 -4.64 -0.10 -12.06
N ALA A 117 -5.70 -0.12 -11.24
CA ALA A 117 -6.92 0.64 -11.51
C ALA A 117 -6.62 2.15 -11.53
N ASP A 118 -5.90 2.67 -10.54
CA ASP A 118 -5.48 4.07 -10.49
C ASP A 118 -4.68 4.46 -11.74
N ALA A 119 -3.71 3.63 -12.16
CA ALA A 119 -2.92 3.90 -13.36
C ALA A 119 -3.75 3.84 -14.66
N HIS A 120 -4.80 3.01 -14.72
CA HIS A 120 -5.67 2.90 -15.89
C HIS A 120 -6.62 4.10 -16.02
N PHE A 121 -7.07 4.67 -14.89
CA PHE A 121 -7.97 5.83 -14.86
C PHE A 121 -7.27 7.18 -14.72
N TYR A 122 -5.95 7.21 -14.54
CA TYR A 122 -5.15 8.43 -14.38
C TYR A 122 -5.33 9.44 -15.54
N GLY A 123 -5.65 8.97 -16.76
CA GLY A 123 -5.88 9.84 -17.93
C GLY A 123 -7.34 10.23 -18.20
N PHE A 124 -8.32 9.81 -17.40
CA PHE A 124 -9.74 10.15 -17.63
C PHE A 124 -10.14 11.51 -17.04
N ASN A 125 -9.41 12.02 -16.04
CA ASN A 125 -9.71 13.30 -15.39
C ASN A 125 -9.09 14.53 -16.06
N ASP A 126 -8.11 14.34 -16.96
CA ASP A 126 -7.43 15.47 -17.64
C ASP A 126 -8.22 16.06 -18.82
N VAL A 127 -9.37 15.46 -19.17
CA VAL A 127 -10.17 15.87 -20.33
C VAL A 127 -11.34 16.78 -19.95
N GLU A 128 -11.74 16.85 -18.67
CA GLU A 128 -12.89 17.66 -18.23
C GLU A 128 -12.49 18.65 -17.12
N GLY A 129 -11.64 19.62 -17.48
CA GLY A 129 -11.25 20.72 -16.60
C GLY A 129 -12.08 21.98 -16.87
N PHE A 130 -12.96 22.35 -15.94
CA PHE A 130 -13.57 23.68 -15.90
C PHE A 130 -12.53 24.70 -15.41
N SER A 131 -11.87 25.39 -16.34
CA SER A 131 -10.95 26.48 -15.99
C SER A 131 -11.62 27.85 -16.17
N LEU A 132 -11.89 28.56 -15.08
CA LEU A 132 -12.24 29.98 -15.11
C LEU A 132 -10.95 30.79 -15.24
N GLN A 133 -10.68 31.31 -16.44
CA GLN A 133 -9.64 32.32 -16.61
C GLN A 133 -10.27 33.71 -16.48
N LEU A 134 -9.88 34.43 -15.44
CA LEU A 134 -10.18 35.85 -15.27
C LEU A 134 -9.08 36.65 -15.94
N GLU A 135 -9.30 37.06 -17.19
CA GLU A 135 -8.39 37.95 -17.89
C GLU A 135 -8.76 39.40 -17.59
N GLN A 136 -7.95 40.08 -16.78
CA GLN A 136 -8.16 41.49 -16.46
C GLN A 136 -7.58 42.35 -17.60
N LYS A 137 -8.45 42.82 -18.49
CA LYS A 137 -8.08 43.78 -19.55
C LYS A 137 -8.41 45.21 -19.11
N ALA A 138 -7.60 46.18 -19.54
CA ALA A 138 -7.63 47.58 -19.08
C ALA A 138 -8.97 48.34 -19.31
N GLU A 139 -9.92 47.78 -20.05
CA GLU A 139 -11.22 48.41 -20.35
C GLU A 139 -12.44 47.67 -19.75
N GLY A 140 -12.22 46.67 -18.88
CA GLY A 140 -13.31 45.99 -18.16
C GLY A 140 -13.04 44.50 -17.91
N MET A 141 -13.77 43.93 -16.95
CA MET A 141 -13.67 42.50 -16.61
C MET A 141 -14.47 41.67 -17.62
N GLN A 142 -13.78 40.89 -18.45
CA GLN A 142 -14.41 39.85 -19.28
C GLN A 142 -14.28 38.50 -18.59
N ILE A 143 -15.41 37.79 -18.46
CA ILE A 143 -15.44 36.41 -17.97
C ILE A 143 -15.58 35.50 -19.19
N GLY A 144 -14.52 34.77 -19.52
CA GLY A 144 -14.53 33.76 -20.58
C GLY A 144 -14.67 32.36 -19.96
N VAL A 145 -15.62 31.57 -20.45
CA VAL A 145 -15.71 30.13 -20.16
C VAL A 145 -15.20 29.40 -21.38
N ILE A 146 -14.08 28.69 -21.23
CA ILE A 146 -13.53 27.85 -22.29
C ILE A 146 -13.87 26.40 -21.94
N PHE A 147 -14.59 25.75 -22.84
CA PHE A 147 -14.76 24.30 -22.82
C PHE A 147 -13.61 23.69 -23.62
N LYS A 148 -12.77 22.90 -22.96
CA LYS A 148 -11.84 22.00 -23.65
C LYS A 148 -12.52 20.64 -23.72
N PHE A 149 -12.77 20.17 -24.94
CA PHE A 149 -13.21 18.83 -25.27
C PHE A 149 -12.05 18.09 -25.94
#